data_AF-A0A5N4E155-F1
#
_entry.id   AF-A0A5N4E155-F1
#
_cell.length_a   1.000
_cell.length_b   1.000
_cell.length_c   1.000
_cell.angle_alpha   90.00
_cell.angle_beta   90.00
_cell.angle_gamma   90.00
#
_symmetry.space_group_name_H-M   'P 1'
#
loop_
_entity.id
_entity.type
_entity.pdbx_description
1 polymer ?
#
loop_
_entity_poly.entity_id
_entity_poly.type
_entity_poly.pdbx_seq_one_letter_code
_entity_poly.pdbx_strand_id
1 'polypeptide(L)'
;MSPKLAQPHWKAPHSEEYEAEGQLRFWNPDDLNASQSGSSPPQDWIEEKLQEVCEDLGITRDGHLNRKKLVSICEQYGLQNVDGESFDESGRRTTAPSAMTSSIGFRVFSCLDDGMGYASVERILDIWQEEGIENSQEILKALDFSLDGNVNLTELTLALENELLVTKNSIHQAALASFKAEIRHLLERVDQVVREKEKLRSDLDKAEKLKSLMASEVDDHHAAIERRNEYNLRKLDEEYKERIAALKNELRKEREQILQQENSRLENELLENAEKLAEYETLTNKLQRNLENVLAEKSELEEYRTQGKVFRLPLKNSLSEELDINSSCIEPDQGLGSEECNPLNMSLEAELAIEQIKEQHHRDLCRLRLELEDEVHHYEKQLDETKVACEKERENMKQKYENEVHTLEKQISDLKNEIAELQGQAVVLKEAQHTAACTLEEEKKQLQMKWDEEKAHLQEELRLEHEMELKARLARVEESFNGEREKFIQSGAWTEEKVRGLTQELEQFHQEQLKSLVEKHTLEKEELQKELLEKHQRELREGR
;
A
#
# COMPACT_ATOMS: atom_id res chain seq x y z
N MET A 1 -3.88 -54.45 48.08
CA MET A 1 -3.22 -54.61 46.76
C MET A 1 -4.28 -54.46 45.69
N SER A 2 -4.29 -53.34 44.97
CA SER A 2 -5.09 -53.13 43.76
C SER A 2 -4.35 -52.12 42.86
N PRO A 3 -4.47 -52.21 41.52
CA PRO A 3 -3.58 -51.52 40.60
C PRO A 3 -3.97 -50.05 40.41
N LYS A 4 -2.95 -49.22 40.21
CA LYS A 4 -3.00 -47.78 39.98
C LYS A 4 -3.74 -47.47 38.67
N LEU A 5 -4.80 -46.66 38.76
CA LEU A 5 -5.40 -45.96 37.62
C LEU A 5 -4.59 -44.68 37.34
N ALA A 6 -4.03 -44.60 36.14
CA ALA A 6 -3.27 -43.47 35.66
C ALA A 6 -4.19 -42.29 35.32
N GLN A 7 -3.85 -41.10 35.81
CA GLN A 7 -4.45 -39.84 35.40
C GLN A 7 -4.00 -39.49 33.96
N PRO A 8 -4.89 -39.00 33.08
CA PRO A 8 -4.46 -38.38 31.84
C PRO A 8 -3.88 -37.00 32.16
N HIS A 9 -2.55 -36.91 32.09
CA HIS A 9 -1.80 -35.67 32.06
C HIS A 9 -2.05 -34.99 30.71
N TRP A 10 -3.00 -34.04 30.66
CA TRP A 10 -3.09 -33.11 29.53
C TRP A 10 -1.90 -32.16 29.62
N LYS A 11 -0.77 -32.51 28.99
CA LYS A 11 0.18 -31.49 28.54
C LYS A 11 -0.54 -30.74 27.44
N ALA A 12 -0.73 -29.44 27.63
CA ALA A 12 -0.94 -28.55 26.50
C ALA A 12 0.16 -28.86 25.49
N PRO A 13 -0.14 -29.22 24.23
CA PRO A 13 0.84 -29.08 23.19
C PRO A 13 1.28 -27.63 23.26
N HIS A 14 2.59 -27.41 23.34
CA HIS A 14 3.19 -26.10 23.25
C HIS A 14 2.43 -25.32 22.18
N SER A 15 1.89 -24.17 22.59
CA SER A 15 1.45 -23.14 21.66
C SER A 15 2.69 -22.83 20.83
N GLU A 16 2.84 -23.52 19.70
CA GLU A 16 3.62 -23.04 18.59
C GLU A 16 2.88 -21.77 18.18
N GLU A 17 3.29 -20.67 18.81
CA GLU A 17 3.19 -19.34 18.24
C GLU A 17 3.68 -19.51 16.81
N TYR A 18 2.73 -19.56 15.89
CA TYR A 18 3.00 -19.43 14.47
C TYR A 18 3.43 -17.96 14.30
N GLU A 19 4.67 -17.66 14.70
CA GLU A 19 5.39 -16.53 14.16
C GLU A 19 5.37 -16.75 12.65
N ALA A 20 4.64 -15.89 11.95
CA ALA A 20 4.79 -15.78 10.52
C ALA A 20 6.22 -15.30 10.25
N GLU A 21 7.18 -16.22 10.24
CA GLU A 21 8.48 -16.06 9.60
C GLU A 21 8.26 -15.97 8.10
N GLY A 22 7.68 -14.85 7.70
CA GLY A 22 7.28 -14.53 6.34
C GLY A 22 7.29 -13.04 6.21
N GLN A 23 8.49 -12.45 6.33
CA GLN A 23 8.88 -11.14 5.80
C GLN A 23 7.71 -10.14 5.61
N LEU A 24 6.98 -9.83 6.67
CA LEU A 24 6.16 -8.63 6.72
C LEU A 24 7.06 -7.46 7.12
N ARG A 25 8.11 -7.23 6.31
CA ARG A 25 8.62 -5.86 6.20
C ARG A 25 7.60 -5.15 5.34
N PHE A 26 6.69 -4.44 6.01
CA PHE A 26 5.96 -3.35 5.37
C PHE A 26 6.96 -2.59 4.51
N TRP A 27 6.72 -2.54 3.21
CA TRP A 27 7.55 -1.76 2.31
C TRP A 27 7.35 -0.30 2.72
N ASN A 28 8.30 0.22 3.49
CA ASN A 28 8.33 1.59 3.94
C ASN A 28 9.20 2.36 2.94
N PRO A 29 8.64 3.27 2.13
CA PRO A 29 9.39 3.99 1.09
C PRO A 29 10.59 4.79 1.63
N ASP A 30 10.62 5.03 2.95
CA ASP A 30 11.62 5.84 3.64
C ASP A 30 12.61 5.02 4.48
N ASP A 31 12.52 3.68 4.46
CA ASP A 31 13.45 2.81 5.18
C ASP A 31 14.66 2.49 4.29
N LEU A 32 15.66 3.39 4.29
CA LEU A 32 16.91 3.29 3.53
C LEU A 32 17.75 2.03 3.85
N ASN A 33 17.35 1.21 4.81
CA ASN A 33 18.00 -0.05 5.15
C ASN A 33 17.18 -1.30 4.80
N ALA A 34 15.95 -1.18 4.27
CA ALA A 34 15.11 -2.33 3.90
C ALA A 34 15.62 -3.12 2.67
N SER A 35 16.72 -2.68 2.03
CA SER A 35 17.34 -3.37 0.89
C SER A 35 18.65 -4.10 1.23
N GLN A 36 19.14 -4.09 2.48
CA GLN A 36 20.37 -4.80 2.83
C GLN A 36 20.15 -6.25 3.28
N SER A 37 19.61 -7.08 2.38
CA SER A 37 19.81 -8.54 2.48
C SER A 37 19.64 -9.26 1.14
N GLY A 38 20.03 -8.58 0.06
CA GLY A 38 20.48 -9.20 -1.18
C GLY A 38 21.78 -8.50 -1.53
N SER A 39 22.87 -8.82 -0.83
CA SER A 39 24.18 -8.27 -1.17
C SER A 39 24.48 -8.71 -2.60
N SER A 40 24.37 -7.77 -3.55
CA SER A 40 25.22 -7.81 -4.74
C SER A 40 26.62 -8.13 -4.24
N PRO A 41 27.30 -9.14 -4.81
CA PRO A 41 28.61 -9.53 -4.31
C PRO A 41 29.49 -8.27 -4.18
N PRO A 42 30.25 -8.12 -3.08
CA PRO A 42 31.12 -6.96 -2.88
C PRO A 42 31.90 -6.70 -4.16
N GLN A 43 32.06 -5.44 -4.55
CA GLN A 43 32.75 -5.11 -5.80
C GLN A 43 34.14 -5.75 -5.86
N ASP A 44 34.79 -5.89 -4.70
CA ASP A 44 36.04 -6.62 -4.49
C ASP A 44 35.93 -8.12 -4.85
N TRP A 45 34.81 -8.78 -4.56
CA TRP A 45 34.55 -10.18 -4.92
C TRP A 45 34.30 -10.35 -6.43
N ILE A 46 33.60 -9.38 -7.04
CA ILE A 46 33.40 -9.37 -8.50
C ILE A 46 34.74 -9.13 -9.21
N GLU A 47 35.56 -8.20 -8.71
CA GLU A 47 36.91 -7.97 -9.23
C GLU A 47 37.82 -9.16 -9.02
N GLU A 48 37.77 -9.82 -7.86
CA GLU A 48 38.53 -11.05 -7.58
C GLU A 48 38.13 -12.20 -8.52
N LYS A 49 36.82 -12.39 -8.75
CA LYS A 49 36.31 -13.41 -9.67
C LYS A 49 36.59 -13.09 -11.14
N LEU A 50 36.48 -11.83 -11.54
CA LEU A 50 36.89 -11.39 -12.87
C LEU A 50 38.39 -11.56 -13.06
N GLN A 51 39.19 -11.32 -12.02
CA GLN A 51 40.63 -11.52 -12.06
C GLN A 51 40.99 -13.01 -12.18
N GLU A 52 40.33 -13.89 -11.43
CA GLU A 52 40.50 -15.36 -11.56
C GLU A 52 40.16 -15.83 -12.98
N VAL A 53 39.05 -15.35 -13.54
CA VAL A 53 38.65 -15.65 -14.93
C VAL A 53 39.63 -15.07 -15.95
N CYS A 54 40.16 -13.86 -15.72
CA CYS A 54 41.18 -13.27 -16.57
C CYS A 54 42.50 -14.04 -16.52
N GLU A 55 42.92 -14.54 -15.34
CA GLU A 55 44.11 -15.36 -15.17
C GLU A 55 43.96 -16.72 -15.87
N ASP A 56 42.80 -17.37 -15.74
CA ASP A 56 42.47 -18.63 -16.42
C ASP A 56 42.44 -18.48 -17.96
N LEU A 57 42.07 -17.29 -18.44
CA LEU A 57 42.11 -16.92 -19.87
C LEU A 57 43.47 -16.32 -20.30
N GLY A 58 44.43 -16.22 -19.39
CA GLY A 58 45.78 -15.69 -19.64
C GLY A 58 45.84 -14.20 -20.01
N ILE A 59 44.87 -13.40 -19.54
CA ILE A 59 44.74 -11.96 -19.75
C ILE A 59 45.40 -11.22 -18.57
N THR A 60 46.47 -10.47 -18.83
CA THR A 60 47.17 -9.70 -17.79
C THR A 60 46.43 -8.40 -17.47
N ARG A 61 46.36 -8.05 -16.17
CA ARG A 61 45.62 -6.93 -15.57
C ARG A 61 45.82 -5.54 -16.21
N ASP A 62 46.95 -5.32 -16.89
CA ASP A 62 47.36 -4.01 -17.42
C ASP A 62 47.52 -4.01 -18.96
N GLY A 63 47.17 -5.12 -19.63
CA GLY A 63 47.47 -5.34 -21.04
C GLY A 63 46.21 -5.34 -21.91
N HIS A 64 46.17 -4.45 -22.91
CA HIS A 64 45.15 -4.49 -23.96
C HIS A 64 45.07 -5.88 -24.59
N LEU A 65 43.86 -6.46 -24.58
CA LEU A 65 43.61 -7.77 -25.18
C LEU A 65 43.73 -7.65 -26.71
N ASN A 66 44.78 -8.26 -27.28
CA ASN A 66 44.94 -8.20 -28.74
C ASN A 66 43.84 -9.02 -29.44
N ARG A 67 43.40 -8.54 -30.61
CA ARG A 67 42.35 -9.16 -31.42
C ARG A 67 42.58 -10.65 -31.70
N LYS A 68 43.83 -11.09 -31.89
CA LYS A 68 44.15 -12.51 -32.14
C LYS A 68 43.93 -13.38 -30.90
N LYS A 69 44.20 -12.85 -29.71
CA LYS A 69 44.01 -13.55 -28.43
C LYS A 69 42.53 -13.64 -28.06
N LEU A 70 41.76 -12.58 -28.30
CA LEU A 70 40.30 -12.60 -28.15
C LEU A 70 39.65 -13.64 -29.08
N VAL A 71 40.04 -13.67 -30.36
CA VAL A 71 39.51 -14.65 -31.33
C VAL A 71 39.87 -16.09 -30.91
N SER A 72 41.09 -16.32 -30.44
CA SER A 72 41.52 -17.64 -29.93
C SER A 72 40.70 -18.09 -28.72
N ILE A 73 40.34 -17.17 -27.80
CA ILE A 73 39.48 -17.47 -26.65
C ILE A 73 38.06 -17.81 -27.14
N CYS A 74 37.49 -17.01 -28.05
CA CYS A 74 36.17 -17.27 -28.61
C CYS A 74 36.08 -18.64 -29.31
N GLU A 75 37.11 -19.02 -30.06
CA GLU A 75 37.20 -20.34 -30.71
C GLU A 75 37.30 -21.48 -29.68
N GLN A 76 38.06 -21.30 -28.60
CA GLN A 76 38.26 -22.30 -27.54
C GLN A 76 36.95 -22.64 -26.80
N TYR A 77 36.04 -21.68 -26.68
CA TYR A 77 34.73 -21.85 -26.05
C TYR A 77 33.58 -22.07 -27.06
N GLY A 78 33.89 -22.37 -28.32
CA GLY A 78 32.90 -22.77 -29.33
C GLY A 78 32.01 -21.63 -29.84
N LEU A 79 32.42 -20.36 -29.67
CA LEU A 79 31.72 -19.19 -30.19
C LEU A 79 32.06 -18.99 -31.68
N GLN A 80 31.61 -19.92 -32.53
CA GLN A 80 31.74 -19.84 -33.98
C GLN A 80 30.47 -19.24 -34.58
N ASN A 81 30.47 -17.92 -34.79
CA ASN A 81 29.72 -17.15 -35.79
C ASN A 81 29.72 -15.66 -35.40
N VAL A 82 30.80 -14.98 -35.74
CA VAL A 82 30.75 -13.53 -35.95
C VAL A 82 31.20 -13.31 -37.38
N ASP A 83 30.26 -13.50 -38.31
CA ASP A 83 30.46 -13.06 -39.69
C ASP A 83 30.79 -11.57 -39.66
N GLY A 84 31.87 -11.24 -40.37
CA GLY A 84 32.61 -10.01 -40.17
C GLY A 84 31.82 -8.75 -40.53
N GLU A 85 31.48 -7.97 -39.52
CA GLU A 85 31.32 -6.52 -39.65
C GLU A 85 32.17 -5.85 -38.57
N SER A 86 33.31 -5.29 -38.98
CA SER A 86 34.23 -4.59 -38.09
C SER A 86 33.65 -3.23 -37.73
N PHE A 87 33.23 -3.08 -36.47
CA PHE A 87 32.95 -1.79 -35.85
C PHE A 87 34.25 -1.14 -35.37
N ASP A 88 34.36 0.18 -35.52
CA ASP A 88 35.33 0.98 -34.77
C ASP A 88 34.78 1.33 -33.38
N GLU A 89 35.64 1.91 -32.53
CA GLU A 89 35.42 2.20 -31.11
C GLU A 89 34.24 3.15 -30.81
N SER A 90 33.54 3.63 -31.85
CA SER A 90 32.34 4.48 -31.76
C SER A 90 31.07 3.80 -32.31
N GLY A 91 31.10 2.53 -32.71
CA GLY A 91 29.88 1.82 -33.12
C GLY A 91 29.29 2.27 -34.47
N ARG A 92 30.11 2.72 -35.44
CA ARG A 92 29.63 3.02 -36.81
C ARG A 92 29.82 1.85 -37.77
N ARG A 93 28.89 1.71 -38.72
CA ARG A 93 29.06 0.89 -39.93
C ARG A 93 30.05 1.60 -40.86
N THR A 94 31.13 0.92 -41.22
CA THR A 94 32.07 1.40 -42.24
C THR A 94 31.50 1.13 -43.64
N THR A 95 30.70 2.05 -44.17
CA THR A 95 30.56 2.16 -45.63
C THR A 95 31.88 2.68 -46.19
N ALA A 96 32.41 1.99 -47.19
CA ALA A 96 33.70 2.27 -47.84
C ALA A 96 33.87 3.77 -48.17
N PRO A 97 35.10 4.32 -48.07
CA PRO A 97 35.37 5.70 -48.44
C PRO A 97 35.33 5.82 -49.97
N SER A 98 34.15 6.12 -50.51
CA SER A 98 34.04 6.65 -51.86
C SER A 98 34.60 8.06 -51.87
N ALA A 99 35.89 8.17 -52.21
CA ALA A 99 36.41 9.40 -52.75
C ALA A 99 35.60 9.74 -54.00
N MET A 100 34.76 10.78 -53.94
CA MET A 100 34.65 11.87 -54.92
C MET A 100 33.58 12.87 -54.43
N THR A 101 33.96 14.15 -54.46
CA THR A 101 33.16 15.36 -54.20
C THR A 101 32.60 15.55 -52.78
N SER A 102 33.44 16.18 -51.95
CA SER A 102 33.07 16.89 -50.70
C SER A 102 32.21 18.14 -50.97
N SER A 103 31.13 17.97 -51.72
CA SER A 103 30.06 18.97 -51.86
C SER A 103 28.89 18.48 -51.03
N ILE A 104 29.00 18.58 -49.70
CA ILE A 104 27.80 18.95 -48.93
C ILE A 104 27.50 20.37 -49.44
N GLY A 105 26.74 20.43 -50.55
CA GLY A 105 26.22 21.66 -51.11
C GLY A 105 25.31 22.23 -50.04
N PHE A 106 25.65 23.42 -49.56
CA PHE A 106 24.84 24.09 -48.57
C PHE A 106 23.49 24.31 -49.22
N ARG A 107 22.41 23.73 -48.69
CA ARG A 107 21.07 24.11 -49.14
C ARG A 107 20.74 25.46 -48.52
N VAL A 108 21.40 26.51 -49.02
CA VAL A 108 21.29 27.89 -48.50
C VAL A 108 19.84 28.38 -48.59
N PHE A 109 19.04 27.79 -49.49
CA PHE A 109 17.61 28.06 -49.68
C PHE A 109 16.68 26.99 -49.11
N SER A 110 17.13 26.21 -48.12
CA SER A 110 16.26 25.19 -47.48
C SER A 110 15.01 25.78 -46.81
N CYS A 111 15.00 27.05 -46.44
CA CYS A 111 13.81 27.77 -45.96
C CYS A 111 12.77 28.09 -47.07
N LEU A 112 13.21 28.11 -48.33
CA LEU A 112 12.38 28.32 -49.52
C LEU A 112 11.92 27.01 -50.15
N ASP A 113 12.63 25.92 -49.88
CA ASP A 113 12.38 24.59 -50.44
C ASP A 113 11.21 23.93 -49.70
N ASP A 114 10.08 23.77 -50.40
CA ASP A 114 8.91 23.00 -49.93
C ASP A 114 9.04 21.49 -50.16
N GLY A 115 10.21 21.04 -50.65
CA GLY A 115 10.52 19.67 -51.01
C GLY A 115 10.53 19.41 -52.52
N MET A 116 10.14 20.39 -53.36
CA MET A 116 10.25 20.27 -54.82
C MET A 116 11.60 20.73 -55.38
N GLY A 117 12.44 21.42 -54.61
CA GLY A 117 13.74 21.93 -55.06
C GLY A 117 13.67 23.21 -55.90
N TYR A 118 12.49 23.83 -56.01
CA TYR A 118 12.25 25.09 -56.72
C TYR A 118 11.57 26.10 -55.81
N ALA A 119 11.82 27.39 -56.04
CA ALA A 119 11.05 28.47 -55.43
C ALA A 119 10.64 29.50 -56.49
N SER A 120 9.50 30.15 -56.28
CA SER A 120 9.09 31.27 -57.14
C SER A 120 10.07 32.43 -57.00
N VAL A 121 10.31 33.13 -58.12
CA VAL A 121 11.20 34.29 -58.14
C VAL A 121 10.76 35.35 -57.13
N GLU A 122 9.44 35.63 -57.05
CA GLU A 122 8.87 36.57 -56.08
C GLU A 122 9.30 36.24 -54.65
N ARG A 123 9.23 34.96 -54.26
CA ARG A 123 9.58 34.53 -52.90
C ARG A 123 11.08 34.62 -52.61
N ILE A 124 11.93 34.39 -53.62
CA ILE A 124 13.38 34.58 -53.50
C ILE A 124 13.70 36.06 -53.32
N LEU A 125 13.07 36.93 -54.11
CA LEU A 125 13.25 38.38 -54.04
C LEU A 125 12.79 38.93 -52.68
N ASP A 126 11.65 38.45 -52.16
CA ASP A 126 11.14 38.85 -50.85
C ASP A 126 12.13 38.50 -49.73
N ILE A 127 12.64 37.26 -49.69
CA ILE A 127 13.63 36.86 -48.69
C ILE A 127 14.92 37.66 -48.83
N TRP A 128 15.42 37.84 -50.06
CA TRP A 128 16.63 38.63 -50.28
C TRP A 128 16.44 40.08 -49.85
N GLN A 129 15.26 40.66 -50.07
CA GLN A 129 14.94 42.02 -49.62
C GLN A 129 14.86 42.10 -48.08
N GLU A 130 14.28 41.10 -47.42
CA GLU A 130 14.24 40.99 -45.95
C GLU A 130 15.65 40.87 -45.35
N GLU A 131 16.55 40.15 -46.03
CA GLU A 131 17.97 40.02 -45.68
C GLU A 131 18.82 41.25 -46.14
N GLY A 132 18.19 42.30 -46.66
CA GLY A 132 18.83 43.58 -46.98
C GLY A 132 19.52 43.65 -48.35
N ILE A 133 19.21 42.74 -49.27
CA ILE A 133 19.72 42.72 -50.65
C ILE A 133 18.77 43.49 -51.57
N GLU A 134 19.05 44.79 -51.75
CA GLU A 134 18.19 45.71 -52.53
C GLU A 134 18.28 45.48 -54.06
N ASN A 135 19.41 44.99 -54.57
CA ASN A 135 19.63 44.74 -56.00
C ASN A 135 19.34 43.26 -56.40
N SER A 136 18.36 42.65 -55.75
CA SER A 136 18.05 41.22 -55.86
C SER A 136 17.68 40.79 -57.29
N GLN A 137 16.99 41.66 -58.04
CA GLN A 137 16.62 41.42 -59.44
C GLN A 137 17.81 41.50 -60.40
N GLU A 138 18.72 42.45 -60.20
CA GLU A 138 19.95 42.57 -60.98
C GLU A 138 20.87 41.38 -60.76
N ILE A 139 20.95 40.88 -59.52
CA ILE A 139 21.76 39.71 -59.16
C ILE A 139 21.25 38.45 -59.87
N LEU A 140 19.95 38.17 -59.84
CA LEU A 140 19.39 37.00 -60.54
C LEU A 140 19.63 37.06 -62.05
N LYS A 141 19.47 38.25 -62.66
CA LYS A 141 19.79 38.47 -64.08
C LYS A 141 21.27 38.26 -64.38
N ALA A 142 22.17 38.72 -63.52
CA ALA A 142 23.61 38.57 -63.69
C ALA A 142 24.08 37.11 -63.56
N LEU A 143 23.33 36.29 -62.82
CA LEU A 143 23.55 34.85 -62.67
C LEU A 143 22.84 34.01 -63.75
N ASP A 144 22.30 34.65 -64.80
CA ASP A 144 21.55 34.02 -65.90
C ASP A 144 20.23 33.30 -65.49
N PHE A 145 19.58 33.72 -64.40
CA PHE A 145 18.25 33.22 -64.03
C PHE A 145 17.12 34.06 -64.62
N SER A 146 16.04 33.38 -65.03
CA SER A 146 14.79 34.03 -65.44
C SER A 146 14.14 34.74 -64.26
N LEU A 147 13.65 35.96 -64.48
CA LEU A 147 12.82 36.67 -63.49
C LEU A 147 11.35 36.23 -63.52
N ASP A 148 10.97 35.44 -64.52
CA ASP A 148 9.61 34.91 -64.65
C ASP A 148 9.60 33.41 -64.30
N GLY A 149 8.74 33.03 -63.36
CA GLY A 149 8.49 31.63 -62.99
C GLY A 149 9.22 31.14 -61.74
N ASN A 150 9.69 29.90 -61.78
CA ASN A 150 10.35 29.22 -60.66
C ASN A 150 11.84 29.03 -60.96
N VAL A 151 12.67 29.20 -59.92
CA VAL A 151 14.11 29.02 -59.97
C VAL A 151 14.48 27.74 -59.24
N ASN A 152 15.37 26.95 -59.84
CA ASN A 152 15.95 25.79 -59.20
C ASN A 152 16.91 26.24 -58.09
N LEU A 153 16.58 25.91 -56.84
CA LEU A 153 17.32 26.35 -55.66
C LEU A 153 18.74 25.77 -55.58
N THR A 154 18.95 24.58 -56.16
CA THR A 154 20.27 23.94 -56.20
C THR A 154 21.19 24.61 -57.23
N GLU A 155 20.65 24.96 -58.40
CA GLU A 155 21.39 25.70 -59.43
C GLU A 155 21.70 27.13 -58.96
N LEU A 156 20.74 27.80 -58.31
CA LEU A 156 20.95 29.13 -57.74
C LEU A 156 22.02 29.12 -56.65
N THR A 157 21.99 28.12 -55.77
CA THR A 157 23.04 27.91 -54.76
C THR A 157 24.41 27.76 -55.43
N LEU A 158 24.52 26.91 -56.45
CA LEU A 158 25.79 26.67 -57.15
C LEU A 158 26.29 27.92 -57.89
N ALA A 159 25.39 28.70 -58.50
CA ALA A 159 25.75 29.95 -59.17
C ALA A 159 26.34 30.97 -58.19
N LEU A 160 25.72 31.12 -57.01
CA LEU A 160 26.23 31.99 -55.94
C LEU A 160 27.56 31.50 -55.36
N GLU A 161 27.69 30.18 -55.14
CA GLU A 161 28.95 29.59 -54.66
C GLU A 161 30.09 29.79 -55.68
N ASN A 162 29.80 29.65 -56.98
CA ASN A 162 30.77 29.85 -58.05
C ASN A 162 31.24 31.31 -58.14
N GLU A 163 30.33 32.28 -58.06
CA GLU A 163 30.70 33.70 -58.02
C GLU A 163 31.59 34.00 -56.81
N LEU A 164 31.27 33.46 -55.63
CA LEU A 164 32.09 33.64 -54.44
C LEU A 164 33.49 33.03 -54.58
N LEU A 165 33.61 31.86 -55.22
CA LEU A 165 34.88 31.17 -55.47
C LEU A 165 35.75 31.91 -56.50
N VAL A 166 35.13 32.59 -57.48
CA VAL A 166 35.83 33.34 -58.52
C VAL A 166 36.33 34.71 -58.03
N THR A 167 35.79 35.24 -56.91
CA THR A 167 36.29 36.48 -56.32
C THR A 167 37.76 36.33 -55.89
N LYS A 168 38.64 37.26 -56.31
CA LYS A 168 40.08 37.28 -55.93
C LYS A 168 40.33 37.78 -54.50
N ASN A 169 39.29 37.93 -53.68
CA ASN A 169 39.38 38.54 -52.36
C ASN A 169 39.57 37.46 -51.28
N SER A 170 40.82 37.25 -50.86
CA SER A 170 41.19 36.22 -49.88
C SER A 170 40.48 36.36 -48.53
N ILE A 171 40.07 37.56 -48.14
CA ILE A 171 39.35 37.81 -46.89
C ILE A 171 37.93 37.23 -46.96
N HIS A 172 37.23 37.45 -48.08
CA HIS A 172 35.88 36.92 -48.29
C HIS A 172 35.90 35.39 -48.40
N GLN A 173 36.92 34.84 -49.04
CA GLN A 173 37.11 33.38 -49.12
C GLN A 173 37.34 32.77 -47.72
N ALA A 174 38.17 33.40 -46.88
CA ALA A 174 38.40 32.96 -45.51
C ALA A 174 37.12 33.03 -44.67
N ALA A 175 36.39 34.14 -44.73
CA ALA A 175 35.12 34.30 -44.02
C ALA A 175 34.07 33.25 -44.44
N LEU A 176 33.90 33.03 -45.75
CA LEU A 176 33.03 31.98 -46.28
C LEU A 176 33.44 30.60 -45.77
N ALA A 177 34.74 30.27 -45.85
CA ALA A 177 35.24 28.97 -45.40
C ALA A 177 35.00 28.76 -43.89
N SER A 178 35.16 29.80 -43.08
CA SER A 178 34.87 29.78 -41.64
C SER A 178 33.39 29.56 -41.36
N PHE A 179 32.48 30.30 -42.01
CA PHE A 179 31.04 30.08 -41.85
C PHE A 179 30.62 28.68 -42.34
N LYS A 180 31.18 28.22 -43.47
CA LYS A 180 30.98 26.87 -44.01
C LYS A 180 31.46 25.78 -43.04
N ALA A 181 32.54 26.02 -42.29
CA ALA A 181 33.01 25.11 -41.26
C ALA A 181 32.11 25.12 -40.02
N GLU A 182 31.72 26.31 -39.55
CA GLU A 182 30.87 26.45 -38.36
C GLU A 182 29.48 25.84 -38.57
N ILE A 183 28.84 26.10 -39.71
CA ILE A 183 27.53 25.52 -40.02
C ILE A 183 27.59 23.99 -40.07
N ARG A 184 28.66 23.40 -40.64
CA ARG A 184 28.84 21.93 -40.63
C ARG A 184 28.95 21.39 -39.20
N HIS A 185 29.76 22.03 -38.38
CA HIS A 185 29.93 21.65 -36.98
C HIS A 185 28.61 21.76 -36.20
N LEU A 186 27.84 22.84 -36.40
CA LEU A 186 26.55 23.00 -35.76
C LEU A 186 25.53 21.95 -36.20
N LEU A 187 25.47 21.61 -37.49
CA LEU A 187 24.60 20.54 -38.00
C LEU A 187 24.97 19.19 -37.38
N GLU A 188 26.26 18.85 -37.31
CA GLU A 188 26.72 17.60 -36.70
C GLU A 188 26.39 17.55 -35.19
N ARG A 189 26.48 18.69 -34.48
CA ARG A 189 26.05 18.80 -33.08
C ARG A 189 24.55 18.61 -32.91
N VAL A 190 23.73 19.19 -33.78
CA VAL A 190 22.28 19.00 -33.76
C VAL A 190 21.94 17.53 -33.97
N ASP A 191 22.53 16.88 -34.96
CA ASP A 191 22.34 15.46 -35.23
C ASP A 191 22.75 14.59 -34.04
N GLN A 192 23.84 14.94 -33.36
CA GLN A 192 24.28 14.23 -32.16
C GLN A 192 23.25 14.34 -31.02
N VAL A 193 22.76 15.55 -30.75
CA VAL A 193 21.74 15.78 -29.72
C VAL A 193 20.43 15.05 -30.06
N VAL A 194 20.04 15.01 -31.34
CA VAL A 194 18.85 14.25 -31.78
C VAL A 194 19.02 12.77 -31.47
N ARG A 195 20.17 12.16 -31.79
CA ARG A 195 20.44 10.75 -31.48
C ARG A 195 20.42 10.46 -29.98
N GLU A 196 21.03 11.32 -29.17
CA GLU A 196 21.04 11.18 -27.71
C GLU A 196 19.62 11.29 -27.13
N LYS A 197 18.83 12.25 -27.61
CA LYS A 197 17.42 12.42 -27.23
C LYS A 197 16.59 11.18 -27.57
N GLU A 198 16.78 10.59 -28.75
CA GLU A 198 16.08 9.37 -29.16
C GLU A 198 16.45 8.18 -28.27
N LYS A 199 17.74 8.04 -27.94
CA LYS A 199 18.21 7.01 -27.02
C LYS A 199 17.59 7.17 -25.63
N LEU A 200 17.65 8.36 -25.05
CA LEU A 200 17.04 8.65 -23.74
C LEU A 200 15.52 8.40 -23.76
N ARG A 201 14.85 8.74 -24.85
CA ARG A 201 13.41 8.46 -25.01
C ARG A 201 13.11 6.96 -25.04
N SER A 202 13.95 6.16 -25.72
CA SER A 202 13.84 4.70 -25.74
C SER A 202 14.06 4.10 -24.36
N ASP A 203 15.06 4.58 -23.63
CA ASP A 203 15.38 4.08 -22.29
C ASP A 203 14.33 4.49 -21.26
N LEU A 204 13.74 5.70 -21.37
CA LEU A 204 12.59 6.11 -20.58
C LEU A 204 11.38 5.20 -20.80
N ASP A 205 11.03 4.90 -22.06
CA ASP A 205 9.91 4.01 -22.40
C ASP A 205 10.12 2.59 -21.83
N LYS A 206 11.36 2.07 -21.85
CA LYS A 206 11.69 0.79 -21.21
C LYS A 206 11.53 0.86 -19.68
N ALA A 207 11.99 1.94 -19.05
CA ALA A 207 11.87 2.13 -17.62
C ALA A 207 10.40 2.27 -17.18
N GLU A 208 9.58 2.99 -17.93
CA GLU A 208 8.14 3.13 -17.68
C GLU A 208 7.40 1.80 -17.83
N LYS A 209 7.76 0.98 -18.82
CA LYS A 209 7.24 -0.39 -18.98
C LYS A 209 7.61 -1.28 -17.80
N LEU A 210 8.89 -1.25 -17.37
CA LEU A 210 9.35 -2.03 -16.22
C LEU A 210 8.61 -1.60 -14.94
N LYS A 211 8.50 -0.29 -14.69
CA LYS A 211 7.75 0.27 -13.57
C LYS A 211 6.29 -0.21 -13.56
N SER A 212 5.64 -0.21 -14.73
CA SER A 212 4.25 -0.64 -14.86
C SER A 212 4.09 -2.14 -14.59
N LEU A 213 5.02 -2.96 -15.07
CA LEU A 213 5.04 -4.40 -14.79
C LEU A 213 5.21 -4.69 -13.30
N MET A 214 6.16 -4.04 -12.63
CA MET A 214 6.37 -4.19 -11.20
C MET A 214 5.13 -3.77 -10.39
N ALA A 215 4.47 -2.69 -10.79
CA ALA A 215 3.22 -2.28 -10.16
C ALA A 215 2.13 -3.35 -10.30
N SER A 216 1.94 -3.91 -11.50
CA SER A 216 0.98 -5.00 -11.71
C SER A 216 1.32 -6.28 -10.96
N GLU A 217 2.60 -6.63 -10.83
CA GLU A 217 3.04 -7.81 -10.10
C GLU A 217 2.78 -7.66 -8.59
N VAL A 218 3.01 -6.47 -8.04
CA VAL A 218 2.68 -6.15 -6.65
C VAL A 218 1.16 -6.24 -6.41
N ASP A 219 0.36 -5.68 -7.32
CA ASP A 219 -1.10 -5.75 -7.23
C ASP A 219 -1.62 -7.20 -7.31
N ASP A 220 -1.07 -8.01 -8.22
CA ASP A 220 -1.41 -9.42 -8.35
C ASP A 220 -1.03 -10.23 -7.11
N HIS A 221 0.12 -9.91 -6.49
CA HIS A 221 0.57 -10.52 -5.25
C HIS A 221 -0.35 -10.17 -4.08
N HIS A 222 -0.70 -8.89 -3.92
CA HIS A 222 -1.66 -8.45 -2.91
C HIS A 222 -3.02 -9.11 -3.11
N ALA A 223 -3.53 -9.17 -4.34
CA ALA A 223 -4.78 -9.84 -4.65
C ALA A 223 -4.72 -11.35 -4.32
N ALA A 224 -3.56 -12.00 -4.50
CA ALA A 224 -3.37 -13.40 -4.13
C ALA A 224 -3.36 -13.62 -2.61
N ILE A 225 -2.69 -12.75 -1.87
CA ILE A 225 -2.68 -12.76 -0.40
C ILE A 225 -4.10 -12.54 0.13
N GLU A 226 -4.81 -11.53 -0.37
CA GLU A 226 -6.19 -11.23 0.04
C GLU A 226 -7.12 -12.42 -0.20
N ARG A 227 -7.07 -13.03 -1.40
CA ARG A 227 -7.84 -14.24 -1.70
C ARG A 227 -7.54 -15.39 -0.74
N ARG A 228 -6.27 -15.59 -0.37
CA ARG A 228 -5.87 -16.64 0.58
C ARG A 228 -6.38 -16.33 1.98
N ASN A 229 -6.26 -15.09 2.44
CA ASN A 229 -6.73 -14.67 3.75
C ASN A 229 -8.26 -14.78 3.85
N GLU A 230 -8.97 -14.36 2.82
CA GLU A 230 -10.43 -14.46 2.76
C GLU A 230 -10.89 -15.93 2.78
N TYR A 231 -10.20 -16.81 2.04
CA TYR A 231 -10.46 -18.25 2.10
C TYR A 231 -10.22 -18.82 3.50
N ASN A 232 -9.10 -18.48 4.14
CA ASN A 232 -8.79 -18.94 5.50
C ASN A 232 -9.83 -18.46 6.51
N LEU A 233 -10.25 -17.20 6.41
CA LEU A 233 -11.28 -16.62 7.28
C LEU A 233 -12.62 -17.33 7.10
N ARG A 234 -13.04 -17.58 5.85
CA ARG A 234 -14.27 -18.34 5.55
C ARG A 234 -14.20 -19.77 6.09
N LYS A 235 -13.05 -20.43 5.93
CA LYS A 235 -12.85 -21.79 6.44
C LYS A 235 -12.96 -21.82 7.98
N LEU A 236 -12.32 -20.87 8.65
CA LEU A 236 -12.36 -20.76 10.10
C LEU A 236 -13.78 -20.46 10.63
N ASP A 237 -14.51 -19.57 9.95
CA ASP A 237 -15.91 -19.28 10.28
C ASP A 237 -16.80 -20.52 10.14
N GLU A 238 -16.59 -21.33 9.09
CA GLU A 238 -17.33 -22.58 8.91
C GLU A 238 -16.96 -23.62 9.99
N GLU A 239 -15.68 -23.77 10.33
CA GLU A 239 -15.23 -24.64 11.43
C GLU A 239 -15.86 -24.22 12.78
N TYR A 240 -15.96 -22.92 13.06
CA TYR A 240 -16.65 -22.43 14.27
C TYR A 240 -18.16 -22.67 14.22
N LYS A 241 -18.82 -22.46 13.08
CA LYS A 241 -20.25 -22.76 12.91
C LYS A 241 -20.54 -24.22 13.14
N GLU A 242 -19.74 -25.12 12.56
CA GLU A 242 -19.87 -26.57 12.76
C GLU A 242 -19.69 -26.94 14.23
N ARG A 243 -18.69 -26.36 14.91
CA ARG A 243 -18.44 -26.63 16.33
C ARG A 243 -19.58 -26.14 17.22
N ILE A 244 -20.14 -24.97 16.94
CA ILE A 244 -21.33 -24.47 17.64
C ILE A 244 -22.54 -25.38 17.38
N ALA A 245 -22.73 -25.85 16.15
CA ALA A 245 -23.82 -26.76 15.81
C ALA A 245 -23.67 -28.11 16.52
N ALA A 246 -22.45 -28.65 16.60
CA ALA A 246 -22.16 -29.87 17.34
C ALA A 246 -22.49 -29.72 18.84
N LEU A 247 -21.99 -28.66 19.49
CA LEU A 247 -22.28 -28.38 20.90
C LEU A 247 -23.78 -28.20 21.17
N LYS A 248 -24.50 -27.50 20.27
CA LYS A 248 -25.96 -27.36 20.37
C LYS A 248 -26.70 -28.70 20.29
N ASN A 249 -26.20 -29.62 19.47
CA ASN A 249 -26.79 -30.96 19.35
C ASN A 249 -26.46 -31.84 20.56
N GLU A 250 -25.25 -31.75 21.10
CA GLU A 250 -24.87 -32.43 22.35
C GLU A 250 -25.74 -31.96 23.51
N LEU A 251 -25.88 -30.65 23.70
CA LEU A 251 -26.75 -30.07 24.73
C LEU A 251 -28.21 -30.52 24.56
N ARG A 252 -28.71 -30.62 23.32
CA ARG A 252 -30.06 -31.12 23.06
C ARG A 252 -30.21 -32.58 23.49
N LYS A 253 -29.24 -33.42 23.15
CA LYS A 253 -29.22 -34.83 23.55
C LYS A 253 -29.16 -34.99 25.05
N GLU A 254 -28.32 -34.24 25.74
CA GLU A 254 -28.24 -34.24 27.21
C GLU A 254 -29.58 -33.83 27.84
N ARG A 255 -30.22 -32.78 27.32
CA ARG A 255 -31.55 -32.35 27.78
C ARG A 255 -32.61 -33.43 27.56
N GLU A 256 -32.64 -34.07 26.40
CA GLU A 256 -33.55 -35.18 26.10
C GLU A 256 -33.29 -36.37 27.03
N GLN A 257 -32.03 -36.69 27.30
CA GLN A 257 -31.64 -37.76 28.20
C GLN A 257 -32.10 -37.49 29.64
N ILE A 258 -31.92 -36.27 30.15
CA ILE A 258 -32.40 -35.87 31.48
C ILE A 258 -33.93 -35.99 31.56
N LEU A 259 -34.65 -35.47 30.55
CA LEU A 259 -36.11 -35.57 30.51
C LEU A 259 -36.59 -37.03 30.47
N GLN A 260 -35.91 -37.87 29.69
CA GLN A 260 -36.23 -39.29 29.61
C GLN A 260 -35.95 -40.00 30.93
N GLN A 261 -34.84 -39.70 31.58
CA GLN A 261 -34.50 -40.26 32.89
C GLN A 261 -35.53 -39.87 33.96
N GLU A 262 -35.95 -38.61 34.01
CA GLU A 262 -36.95 -38.13 34.96
C GLU A 262 -38.33 -38.75 34.68
N ASN A 263 -38.73 -38.84 33.40
CA ASN A 263 -39.98 -39.51 33.01
C ASN A 263 -39.99 -40.99 33.43
N SER A 264 -38.91 -41.74 33.19
CA SER A 264 -38.82 -43.13 33.66
C SER A 264 -38.84 -43.24 35.19
N ARG A 265 -38.27 -42.27 35.91
CA ARG A 265 -38.36 -42.24 37.38
C ARG A 265 -39.81 -42.06 37.84
N LEU A 266 -40.52 -41.08 37.27
CA LEU A 266 -41.91 -40.79 37.58
C LEU A 266 -42.85 -41.95 37.21
N GLU A 267 -42.61 -42.63 36.08
CA GLU A 267 -43.38 -43.83 35.70
C GLU A 267 -43.21 -44.96 36.72
N ASN A 268 -41.98 -45.18 37.21
CA ASN A 268 -41.71 -46.18 38.24
C ASN A 268 -42.38 -45.81 39.58
N GLU A 269 -42.29 -44.54 39.99
CA GLU A 269 -42.96 -44.05 41.22
C GLU A 269 -44.49 -44.19 41.11
N LEU A 270 -45.08 -43.90 39.94
CA LEU A 270 -46.50 -44.12 39.66
C LEU A 270 -46.88 -45.59 39.76
N LEU A 271 -46.05 -46.50 39.22
CA LEU A 271 -46.28 -47.94 39.29
C LEU A 271 -46.25 -48.43 40.74
N GLU A 272 -45.24 -48.04 41.51
CA GLU A 272 -45.12 -48.41 42.93
C GLU A 272 -46.32 -47.88 43.75
N ASN A 273 -46.76 -46.66 43.48
CA ASN A 273 -47.95 -46.11 44.13
C ASN A 273 -49.24 -46.84 43.72
N ALA A 274 -49.36 -47.26 42.46
CA ALA A 274 -50.49 -48.06 41.99
C ALA A 274 -50.52 -49.45 42.67
N GLU A 275 -49.37 -50.07 42.87
CA GLU A 275 -49.24 -51.33 43.62
C GLU A 275 -49.68 -51.16 45.08
N LYS A 276 -49.19 -50.12 45.76
CA LYS A 276 -49.61 -49.79 47.14
C LYS A 276 -51.12 -49.54 47.23
N LEU A 277 -51.69 -48.80 46.28
CA LEU A 277 -53.15 -48.56 46.22
C LEU A 277 -53.92 -49.87 46.07
N ALA A 278 -53.47 -50.79 45.21
CA ALA A 278 -54.08 -52.10 45.07
C ALA A 278 -53.99 -52.91 46.39
N GLU A 279 -52.86 -52.88 47.09
CA GLU A 279 -52.72 -53.50 48.41
C GLU A 279 -53.70 -52.92 49.43
N TYR A 280 -53.80 -51.59 49.53
CA TYR A 280 -54.78 -50.93 50.39
C TYR A 280 -56.23 -51.29 50.01
N GLU A 281 -56.54 -51.40 48.73
CA GLU A 281 -57.85 -51.85 48.26
C GLU A 281 -58.13 -53.30 48.70
N THR A 282 -57.16 -54.22 48.60
CA THR A 282 -57.34 -55.59 49.11
C THR A 282 -57.55 -55.62 50.62
N LEU A 283 -56.84 -54.77 51.39
CA LEU A 283 -57.00 -54.68 52.83
C LEU A 283 -58.39 -54.17 53.20
N THR A 284 -58.85 -53.12 52.52
CA THR A 284 -60.19 -52.55 52.71
C THR A 284 -61.26 -53.60 52.39
N ASN A 285 -61.13 -54.33 51.29
CA ASN A 285 -62.02 -55.43 50.92
C ASN A 285 -62.03 -56.59 51.93
N LYS A 286 -60.90 -56.87 52.61
CA LYS A 286 -60.84 -57.85 53.71
C LYS A 286 -61.56 -57.35 54.94
N LEU A 287 -61.30 -56.09 55.34
CA LEU A 287 -61.99 -55.47 56.47
C LEU A 287 -63.50 -55.40 56.24
N GLN A 288 -63.93 -55.07 55.03
CA GLN A 288 -65.34 -55.06 54.65
C GLN A 288 -65.96 -56.45 54.75
N ARG A 289 -65.30 -57.51 54.26
CA ARG A 289 -65.77 -58.90 54.45
C ARG A 289 -65.86 -59.29 55.92
N ASN A 290 -64.87 -58.91 56.73
CA ASN A 290 -64.90 -59.19 58.16
C ASN A 290 -66.09 -58.47 58.83
N LEU A 291 -66.37 -57.22 58.44
CA LEU A 291 -67.54 -56.49 58.91
C LEU A 291 -68.85 -57.18 58.47
N GLU A 292 -68.95 -57.61 57.22
CA GLU A 292 -70.10 -58.37 56.71
C GLU A 292 -70.29 -59.68 57.49
N ASN A 293 -69.22 -60.42 57.78
CA ASN A 293 -69.27 -61.62 58.60
C ASN A 293 -69.75 -61.33 60.03
N VAL A 294 -69.22 -60.28 60.68
CA VAL A 294 -69.66 -59.88 62.02
C VAL A 294 -71.12 -59.43 62.01
N LEU A 295 -71.56 -58.74 60.97
CA LEU A 295 -72.97 -58.36 60.79
C LEU A 295 -73.86 -59.59 60.56
N ALA A 296 -73.39 -60.58 59.79
CA ALA A 296 -74.08 -61.85 59.58
C ALA A 296 -74.19 -62.65 60.89
N GLU A 297 -73.09 -62.79 61.65
CA GLU A 297 -73.10 -63.43 62.98
C GLU A 297 -74.03 -62.71 63.96
N LYS A 298 -74.06 -61.36 63.93
CA LYS A 298 -75.01 -60.56 64.72
C LYS A 298 -76.45 -60.84 64.29
N SER A 299 -76.72 -60.96 62.99
CA SER A 299 -78.04 -61.33 62.46
C SER A 299 -78.44 -62.76 62.85
N GLU A 300 -77.52 -63.72 62.81
CA GLU A 300 -77.76 -65.09 63.28
C GLU A 300 -78.00 -65.13 64.79
N LEU A 301 -77.26 -64.36 65.59
CA LEU A 301 -77.51 -64.19 67.03
C LEU A 301 -78.86 -63.52 67.31
N GLU A 302 -79.29 -62.60 66.46
CA GLU A 302 -80.62 -62.00 66.49
C GLU A 302 -81.70 -63.02 66.07
N GLU A 303 -81.39 -63.94 65.16
CA GLU A 303 -82.21 -65.08 64.78
C GLU A 303 -82.34 -66.10 65.93
N TYR A 304 -81.28 -66.36 66.69
CA TYR A 304 -81.34 -67.15 67.93
C TYR A 304 -82.10 -66.42 69.06
N ARG A 305 -81.96 -65.10 69.18
CA ARG A 305 -82.78 -64.27 70.08
C ARG A 305 -84.27 -64.30 69.70
N THR A 306 -84.60 -64.45 68.42
CA THR A 306 -85.98 -64.58 67.93
C THR A 306 -86.50 -66.02 67.97
N GLN A 307 -85.64 -67.04 67.88
CA GLN A 307 -85.99 -68.45 68.20
C GLN A 307 -86.23 -68.65 69.71
N GLY A 308 -85.63 -67.84 70.58
CA GLY A 308 -85.91 -67.78 72.02
C GLY A 308 -87.18 -67.01 72.41
N LYS A 309 -87.90 -66.40 71.45
CA LYS A 309 -89.13 -65.64 71.71
C LYS A 309 -90.13 -65.78 70.56
N VAL A 310 -90.89 -66.89 70.52
CA VAL A 310 -92.28 -66.98 70.00
C VAL A 310 -92.87 -68.28 70.59
N PHE A 311 -93.54 -68.31 71.76
CA PHE A 311 -94.96 -67.92 71.91
C PHE A 311 -95.22 -66.43 71.59
N ARG A 312 -95.61 -66.27 70.33
CA ARG A 312 -96.38 -65.24 69.59
C ARG A 312 -97.02 -64.11 70.44
N LEU A 313 -96.94 -62.84 70.05
CA LEU A 313 -97.79 -62.15 69.04
C LEU A 313 -97.35 -60.65 68.87
N PRO A 314 -97.86 -59.91 67.87
CA PRO A 314 -97.08 -59.03 67.00
C PRO A 314 -97.42 -57.55 67.18
N LEU A 315 -96.55 -56.64 66.72
CA LEU A 315 -97.02 -55.37 66.16
C LEU A 315 -96.01 -54.76 65.19
N LYS A 316 -96.60 -54.08 64.21
CA LYS A 316 -96.11 -53.69 62.89
C LYS A 316 -95.34 -52.37 62.89
N ASN A 317 -94.54 -52.23 61.82
CA ASN A 317 -94.20 -51.01 61.06
C ASN A 317 -93.32 -49.97 61.79
N SER A 318 -92.49 -49.15 61.15
CA SER A 318 -91.93 -49.05 59.79
C SER A 318 -91.00 -47.84 59.87
N LEU A 319 -89.78 -47.99 59.38
CA LEU A 319 -89.07 -47.03 58.53
C LEU A 319 -89.23 -45.52 58.80
N SER A 320 -88.12 -44.87 59.16
CA SER A 320 -87.45 -43.80 58.40
C SER A 320 -86.46 -43.11 59.36
N GLU A 321 -85.14 -43.18 59.09
CA GLU A 321 -84.39 -42.35 58.14
C GLU A 321 -84.01 -40.99 58.76
N GLU A 322 -82.69 -40.76 58.79
CA GLU A 322 -81.97 -39.50 59.04
C GLU A 322 -82.04 -38.89 60.45
N LEU A 323 -80.89 -38.91 61.14
CA LEU A 323 -80.55 -37.89 62.13
C LEU A 323 -79.13 -37.42 61.89
N ASP A 324 -79.02 -36.41 61.03
CA ASP A 324 -78.10 -35.32 61.25
C ASP A 324 -78.93 -34.06 61.56
N ILE A 325 -78.30 -33.14 62.30
CA ILE A 325 -78.75 -31.80 62.70
C ILE A 325 -79.30 -31.71 64.14
N ASN A 326 -78.36 -31.40 65.02
CA ASN A 326 -78.52 -30.54 66.20
C ASN A 326 -79.66 -29.50 66.06
N SER A 327 -80.58 -29.43 67.02
CA SER A 327 -80.70 -28.24 67.88
C SER A 327 -81.88 -28.32 68.86
N SER A 328 -81.60 -27.80 70.06
CA SER A 328 -82.53 -27.34 71.11
C SER A 328 -83.46 -28.39 71.73
N CYS A 329 -83.17 -28.81 72.96
CA CYS A 329 -83.58 -28.10 74.18
C CYS A 329 -85.10 -28.12 74.33
N ILE A 330 -85.59 -28.96 75.26
CA ILE A 330 -86.49 -28.63 76.38
C ILE A 330 -87.02 -29.96 76.95
N GLU A 331 -86.57 -30.27 78.17
CA GLU A 331 -87.24 -31.16 79.16
C GLU A 331 -88.57 -30.54 79.65
N PRO A 332 -89.43 -31.23 80.43
CA PRO A 332 -89.57 -32.66 80.67
C PRO A 332 -91.07 -33.12 80.65
N ASP A 333 -91.28 -34.43 80.77
CA ASP A 333 -92.00 -35.05 81.89
C ASP A 333 -93.01 -36.16 81.50
N GLN A 334 -92.93 -37.24 82.28
CA GLN A 334 -93.90 -38.34 82.49
C GLN A 334 -94.13 -39.42 81.42
N GLY A 335 -93.70 -40.65 81.74
CA GLY A 335 -94.33 -41.86 81.16
C GLY A 335 -93.55 -43.18 81.18
N LEU A 336 -92.98 -43.55 82.33
CA LEU A 336 -92.44 -44.86 82.75
C LEU A 336 -92.73 -46.09 81.85
N GLY A 337 -91.65 -46.82 81.55
CA GLY A 337 -91.70 -48.19 81.02
C GLY A 337 -90.36 -48.79 80.57
N SER A 338 -89.22 -48.26 81.05
CA SER A 338 -87.96 -48.99 81.01
C SER A 338 -87.95 -49.91 82.21
N GLU A 339 -87.80 -51.21 81.98
CA GLU A 339 -87.41 -52.14 83.03
C GLU A 339 -86.02 -51.68 83.49
N GLU A 340 -86.05 -50.81 84.49
CA GLU A 340 -84.91 -50.45 85.32
C GLU A 340 -84.17 -51.77 85.60
N CYS A 341 -82.99 -51.91 85.00
CA CYS A 341 -81.91 -52.48 85.78
C CYS A 341 -81.84 -51.59 87.01
N ASN A 342 -82.58 -51.99 88.05
CA ASN A 342 -82.61 -51.35 89.34
C ASN A 342 -81.14 -51.04 89.69
N PRO A 343 -80.77 -49.77 89.95
CA PRO A 343 -79.47 -49.44 90.52
C PRO A 343 -79.22 -50.14 91.87
N LEU A 344 -80.24 -50.83 92.40
CA LEU A 344 -80.25 -51.51 93.69
C LEU A 344 -80.35 -53.04 93.58
N ASN A 345 -80.30 -53.63 92.37
CA ASN A 345 -80.31 -55.09 92.18
C ASN A 345 -79.24 -55.59 91.18
N MET A 346 -78.16 -54.83 91.03
CA MET A 346 -76.84 -55.37 90.69
C MET A 346 -76.18 -55.83 91.99
N SER A 347 -75.59 -57.03 92.02
CA SER A 347 -74.70 -57.35 93.14
C SER A 347 -73.56 -56.33 93.12
N LEU A 348 -73.13 -55.90 94.30
CA LEU A 348 -71.97 -55.03 94.49
C LEU A 348 -70.74 -55.52 93.68
N GLU A 349 -70.66 -56.84 93.44
CA GLU A 349 -69.64 -57.52 92.65
C GLU A 349 -69.73 -57.25 91.13
N ALA A 350 -70.94 -57.18 90.56
CA ALA A 350 -71.14 -56.86 89.15
C ALA A 350 -70.87 -55.37 88.85
N GLU A 351 -71.25 -54.49 89.78
CA GLU A 351 -70.94 -53.05 89.69
C GLU A 351 -69.43 -52.81 89.82
N LEU A 352 -68.77 -53.47 90.78
CA LEU A 352 -67.31 -53.43 90.91
C LEU A 352 -66.60 -53.98 89.67
N ALA A 353 -67.10 -55.05 89.04
CA ALA A 353 -66.52 -55.62 87.83
C ALA A 353 -66.68 -54.72 86.60
N ILE A 354 -67.85 -54.09 86.42
CA ILE A 354 -68.06 -53.10 85.34
C ILE A 354 -67.15 -51.90 85.54
N GLU A 355 -67.05 -51.38 86.77
CA GLU A 355 -66.19 -50.24 87.07
C GLU A 355 -64.71 -50.60 86.89
N GLN A 356 -64.31 -51.83 87.25
CA GLN A 356 -62.95 -52.34 87.00
C GLN A 356 -62.63 -52.47 85.51
N ILE A 357 -63.58 -52.93 84.68
CA ILE A 357 -63.41 -53.02 83.22
C ILE A 357 -63.36 -51.62 82.58
N LYS A 358 -64.22 -50.69 83.01
CA LYS A 358 -64.17 -49.29 82.55
C LYS A 358 -62.85 -48.64 82.91
N GLU A 359 -62.38 -48.84 84.13
CA GLU A 359 -61.08 -48.34 84.59
C GLU A 359 -59.93 -48.97 83.79
N GLN A 360 -60.03 -50.25 83.43
CA GLN A 360 -59.06 -50.92 82.55
C GLN A 360 -59.08 -50.36 81.12
N HIS A 361 -60.25 -50.21 80.51
CA HIS A 361 -60.38 -49.60 79.18
C HIS A 361 -59.93 -48.15 79.18
N HIS A 362 -60.21 -47.38 80.24
CA HIS A 362 -59.71 -46.01 80.37
C HIS A 362 -58.18 -46.00 80.39
N ARG A 363 -57.55 -46.89 81.17
CA ARG A 363 -56.10 -47.07 81.19
C ARG A 363 -55.53 -47.46 79.81
N ASP A 364 -56.18 -48.36 79.09
CA ASP A 364 -55.71 -48.81 77.77
C ASP A 364 -55.92 -47.75 76.68
N LEU A 365 -57.02 -46.99 76.73
CA LEU A 365 -57.25 -45.84 75.86
C LEU A 365 -56.27 -44.69 76.13
N CYS A 366 -55.94 -44.44 77.40
CA CYS A 366 -54.90 -43.47 77.76
C CYS A 366 -53.52 -43.91 77.26
N ARG A 367 -53.19 -45.20 77.37
CA ARG A 367 -51.93 -45.77 76.85
C ARG A 367 -51.83 -45.64 75.33
N LEU A 368 -52.86 -46.09 74.61
CA LEU A 368 -52.87 -46.03 73.14
C LEU A 368 -52.83 -44.58 72.63
N ARG A 369 -53.48 -43.66 73.33
CA ARG A 369 -53.42 -42.23 73.03
C ARG A 369 -52.00 -41.70 73.18
N LEU A 370 -51.31 -42.02 74.27
CA LEU A 370 -49.91 -41.62 74.48
C LEU A 370 -48.99 -42.22 73.42
N GLU A 371 -49.18 -43.49 73.06
CA GLU A 371 -48.40 -44.14 71.98
C GLU A 371 -48.64 -43.47 70.62
N LEU A 372 -49.88 -43.12 70.29
CA LEU A 372 -50.21 -42.40 69.06
C LEU A 372 -49.64 -40.97 69.06
N GLU A 373 -49.73 -40.28 70.20
CA GLU A 373 -49.12 -38.97 70.37
C GLU A 373 -47.60 -39.07 70.17
N ASP A 374 -46.92 -40.02 70.80
CA ASP A 374 -45.46 -40.22 70.65
C ASP A 374 -45.05 -40.51 69.20
N GLU A 375 -45.82 -41.34 68.47
CA GLU A 375 -45.58 -41.61 67.04
C GLU A 375 -45.82 -40.37 66.17
N VAL A 376 -46.88 -39.59 66.43
CA VAL A 376 -47.11 -38.32 65.72
C VAL A 376 -45.95 -37.36 65.96
N HIS A 377 -45.50 -37.18 67.20
CA HIS A 377 -44.34 -36.35 67.52
C HIS A 377 -43.06 -36.86 66.83
N HIS A 378 -42.89 -38.18 66.72
CA HIS A 378 -41.76 -38.77 66.03
C HIS A 378 -41.75 -38.43 64.53
N TYR A 379 -42.89 -38.58 63.85
CA TYR A 379 -43.01 -38.24 62.43
C TYR A 379 -42.97 -36.74 62.16
N GLU A 380 -43.57 -35.91 63.02
CA GLU A 380 -43.45 -34.45 62.94
C GLU A 380 -41.99 -34.02 63.04
N LYS A 381 -41.23 -34.60 63.98
CA LYS A 381 -39.79 -34.34 64.12
C LYS A 381 -39.01 -34.79 62.89
N GLN A 382 -39.26 -35.98 62.34
CA GLN A 382 -38.61 -36.44 61.11
C GLN A 382 -38.92 -35.53 59.91
N LEU A 383 -40.18 -35.09 59.80
CA LEU A 383 -40.61 -34.16 58.75
C LEU A 383 -39.91 -32.81 58.89
N ASP A 384 -39.75 -32.29 60.10
CA ASP A 384 -39.06 -31.01 60.31
C ASP A 384 -37.55 -31.13 60.10
N GLU A 385 -36.92 -32.24 60.49
CA GLU A 385 -35.51 -32.51 60.20
C GLU A 385 -35.24 -32.59 58.68
N THR A 386 -36.12 -33.26 57.92
CA THR A 386 -36.01 -33.34 56.46
C THR A 386 -36.27 -31.99 55.78
N LYS A 387 -37.25 -31.20 56.24
CA LYS A 387 -37.46 -29.82 55.76
C LYS A 387 -36.22 -28.95 55.98
N VAL A 388 -35.63 -28.98 57.18
CA VAL A 388 -34.42 -28.21 57.50
C VAL A 388 -33.24 -28.66 56.63
N ALA A 389 -33.10 -29.96 56.36
CA ALA A 389 -32.08 -30.48 55.46
C ALA A 389 -32.27 -29.97 54.03
N CYS A 390 -33.48 -30.05 53.48
CA CYS A 390 -33.79 -29.54 52.14
C CYS A 390 -33.59 -28.02 52.03
N GLU A 391 -33.99 -27.25 53.04
CA GLU A 391 -33.75 -25.80 53.08
C GLU A 391 -32.26 -25.45 53.08
N LYS A 392 -31.47 -26.20 53.85
CA LYS A 392 -30.01 -26.04 53.90
C LYS A 392 -29.36 -26.38 52.56
N GLU A 393 -29.77 -27.45 51.90
CA GLU A 393 -29.27 -27.81 50.56
C GLU A 393 -29.64 -26.75 49.53
N ARG A 394 -30.87 -26.22 49.58
CA ARG A 394 -31.31 -25.13 48.72
C ARG A 394 -30.45 -23.87 48.90
N GLU A 395 -30.19 -23.45 50.15
CA GLU A 395 -29.34 -22.27 50.39
C GLU A 395 -27.89 -22.52 49.98
N ASN A 396 -27.37 -23.73 50.20
CA ASN A 396 -26.02 -24.10 49.72
C ASN A 396 -25.93 -24.01 48.20
N MET A 397 -26.95 -24.48 47.46
CA MET A 397 -26.97 -24.38 46.00
C MET A 397 -27.10 -22.92 45.55
N LYS A 398 -27.95 -22.13 46.19
CA LYS A 398 -28.08 -20.69 45.93
C LYS A 398 -26.75 -19.96 46.13
N GLN A 399 -26.06 -20.21 47.25
CA GLN A 399 -24.75 -19.62 47.52
C GLN A 399 -23.70 -20.02 46.48
N LYS A 400 -23.72 -21.28 46.00
CA LYS A 400 -22.81 -21.72 44.93
C LYS A 400 -23.06 -20.93 43.64
N TYR A 401 -24.32 -20.79 43.23
CA TYR A 401 -24.66 -20.01 42.04
C TYR A 401 -24.32 -18.53 42.20
N GLU A 402 -24.58 -17.94 43.38
CA GLU A 402 -24.16 -16.57 43.67
C GLU A 402 -22.65 -16.44 43.53
N ASN A 403 -21.85 -17.31 44.14
CA ASN A 403 -20.39 -17.26 44.05
C ASN A 403 -19.88 -17.41 42.60
N GLU A 404 -20.51 -18.28 41.81
CA GLU A 404 -20.18 -18.47 40.40
C GLU A 404 -20.50 -17.22 39.58
N VAL A 405 -21.68 -16.62 39.79
CA VAL A 405 -22.07 -15.34 39.16
C VAL A 405 -21.08 -14.23 39.51
N HIS A 406 -20.71 -14.06 40.79
CA HIS A 406 -19.73 -13.05 41.21
C HIS A 406 -18.35 -13.28 40.54
N THR A 407 -17.96 -14.54 40.35
CA THR A 407 -16.69 -14.89 39.68
C THR A 407 -16.73 -14.52 38.20
N LEU A 408 -17.83 -14.83 37.51
CA LEU A 408 -18.03 -14.48 36.10
C LEU A 408 -18.15 -12.96 35.91
N GLU A 409 -18.86 -12.27 36.79
CA GLU A 409 -18.96 -10.80 36.77
C GLU A 409 -17.59 -10.15 36.93
N LYS A 410 -16.75 -10.69 37.81
CA LYS A 410 -15.37 -10.23 37.95
C LYS A 410 -14.57 -10.44 36.67
N GLN A 411 -14.64 -11.63 36.06
CA GLN A 411 -13.97 -11.90 34.78
C GLN A 411 -14.44 -10.96 33.66
N ILE A 412 -15.75 -10.68 33.59
CA ILE A 412 -16.32 -9.73 32.63
C ILE A 412 -15.77 -8.33 32.88
N SER A 413 -15.67 -7.90 34.14
CA SER A 413 -15.10 -6.60 34.49
C SER A 413 -13.61 -6.51 34.14
N ASP A 414 -12.84 -7.56 34.41
CA ASP A 414 -11.40 -7.61 34.11
C ASP A 414 -11.16 -7.54 32.59
N LEU A 415 -11.89 -8.35 31.80
CA LEU A 415 -11.84 -8.31 30.33
C LEU A 415 -12.28 -6.96 29.77
N LYS A 416 -13.31 -6.34 30.37
CA LYS A 416 -13.78 -5.01 29.95
C LYS A 416 -12.70 -3.94 30.17
N ASN A 417 -11.95 -4.04 31.27
CA ASN A 417 -10.85 -3.13 31.55
C ASN A 417 -9.69 -3.36 30.57
N GLU A 418 -9.35 -4.62 30.26
CA GLU A 418 -8.31 -4.95 29.28
C GLU A 418 -8.68 -4.45 27.87
N ILE A 419 -9.94 -4.61 27.45
CA ILE A 419 -10.44 -4.04 26.19
C ILE A 419 -10.30 -2.51 26.19
N ALA A 420 -10.63 -1.82 27.28
CA ALA A 420 -10.51 -0.37 27.37
C ALA A 420 -9.04 0.08 27.29
N GLU A 421 -8.13 -0.66 27.92
CA GLU A 421 -6.69 -0.38 27.87
C GLU A 421 -6.12 -0.58 26.45
N LEU A 422 -6.45 -1.70 25.81
CA LEU A 422 -6.06 -1.98 24.42
C LEU A 422 -6.63 -0.94 23.45
N GLN A 423 -7.89 -0.52 23.65
CA GLN A 423 -8.49 0.58 22.88
C GLN A 423 -7.73 1.90 23.08
N GLY A 424 -7.31 2.21 24.32
CA GLY A 424 -6.47 3.37 24.62
C GLY A 424 -5.11 3.31 23.91
N GLN A 425 -4.43 2.17 23.97
CA GLN A 425 -3.15 1.97 23.28
C GLN A 425 -3.29 2.09 21.76
N ALA A 426 -4.36 1.54 21.17
CA ALA A 426 -4.63 1.65 19.74
C ALA A 426 -4.85 3.11 19.30
N VAL A 427 -5.49 3.94 20.13
CA VAL A 427 -5.65 5.38 19.84
C VAL A 427 -4.29 6.08 19.86
N VAL A 428 -3.47 5.84 20.89
CA VAL A 428 -2.12 6.45 21.00
C VAL A 428 -1.23 6.04 19.82
N LEU A 429 -1.25 4.77 19.42
CA LEU A 429 -0.49 4.29 18.25
C LEU A 429 -0.97 4.94 16.96
N LYS A 430 -2.29 5.14 16.77
CA LYS A 430 -2.83 5.84 15.61
C LYS A 430 -2.41 7.31 15.58
N GLU A 431 -2.41 7.99 16.72
CA GLU A 431 -1.95 9.38 16.82
C GLU A 431 -0.45 9.50 16.54
N ALA A 432 0.36 8.58 17.07
CA ALA A 432 1.79 8.53 16.79
C ALA A 432 2.06 8.26 15.30
N GLN A 433 1.33 7.33 14.68
CA GLN A 433 1.42 7.05 13.25
C GLN A 433 1.03 8.27 12.40
N HIS A 434 -0.07 8.95 12.75
CA HIS A 434 -0.50 10.15 12.03
C HIS A 434 0.54 11.27 12.14
N THR A 435 1.09 11.49 13.35
CA THR A 435 2.13 12.48 13.59
C THR A 435 3.38 12.17 12.77
N ALA A 436 3.83 10.92 12.75
CA ALA A 436 4.98 10.48 11.96
C ALA A 436 4.74 10.67 10.44
N ALA A 437 3.54 10.38 9.96
CA ALA A 437 3.18 10.61 8.56
C ALA A 437 3.20 12.11 8.20
N CYS A 438 2.72 12.98 9.10
CA CYS A 438 2.79 14.42 8.92
C CYS A 438 4.24 14.93 8.88
N THR A 439 5.11 14.46 9.78
CA THR A 439 6.52 14.88 9.80
C THR A 439 7.25 14.43 8.55
N LEU A 440 6.99 13.21 8.07
CA LEU A 440 7.59 12.66 6.86
C LEU A 440 7.19 13.46 5.61
N GLU A 441 5.92 13.83 5.51
CA GLU A 441 5.42 14.66 4.43
C GLU A 441 6.03 16.07 4.47
N GLU A 442 6.27 16.62 5.66
CA GLU A 442 6.98 17.90 5.85
C GLU A 442 8.45 17.79 5.39
N GLU A 443 9.16 16.74 5.79
CA GLU A 443 10.56 16.47 5.40
C GLU A 443 10.68 16.29 3.88
N LYS A 444 9.76 15.55 3.27
CA LYS A 444 9.69 15.38 1.82
C LYS A 444 9.50 16.71 1.09
N LYS A 445 8.62 17.60 1.59
CA LYS A 445 8.44 18.95 1.03
C LYS A 445 9.70 19.80 1.18
N GLN A 446 10.39 19.71 2.32
CA GLN A 446 11.65 20.43 2.52
C GLN A 446 12.74 19.94 1.57
N LEU A 447 12.90 18.63 1.40
CA LEU A 447 13.86 18.05 0.47
C LEU A 447 13.53 18.44 -0.98
N GLN A 448 12.26 18.43 -1.35
CA GLN A 448 11.82 18.89 -2.68
C GLN A 448 12.18 20.36 -2.90
N MET A 449 11.91 21.23 -1.93
CA MET A 449 12.28 22.65 -2.01
C MET A 449 13.80 22.83 -2.13
N LYS A 450 14.59 22.08 -1.36
CA LYS A 450 16.07 22.10 -1.44
C LYS A 450 16.58 21.67 -2.80
N TRP A 451 16.03 20.60 -3.35
CA TRP A 451 16.35 20.12 -4.68
C TRP A 451 16.04 21.17 -5.75
N ASP A 452 14.87 21.81 -5.67
CA ASP A 452 14.46 22.84 -6.63
C ASP A 452 15.33 24.11 -6.52
N GLU A 453 15.73 24.50 -5.30
CA GLU A 453 16.68 25.59 -5.04
C GLU A 453 18.06 25.29 -5.65
N GLU A 454 18.63 24.11 -5.39
CA GLU A 454 19.94 23.71 -5.93
C GLU A 454 19.91 23.59 -7.46
N LYS A 455 18.84 23.03 -8.01
CA LYS A 455 18.64 22.95 -9.45
C LYS A 455 18.61 24.34 -10.08
N ALA A 456 17.88 25.30 -9.50
CA ALA A 456 17.83 26.67 -9.99
C ALA A 456 19.19 27.36 -9.88
N HIS A 457 19.92 27.12 -8.77
CA HIS A 457 21.27 27.65 -8.59
C HIS A 457 22.23 27.15 -9.67
N LEU A 458 22.27 25.83 -9.92
CA LEU A 458 23.14 25.24 -10.93
C LEU A 458 22.80 25.72 -12.35
N GLN A 459 21.51 25.91 -12.65
CA GLN A 459 21.09 26.47 -13.93
C GLN A 459 21.58 27.91 -14.11
N GLU A 460 21.51 28.73 -13.07
CA GLU A 460 21.98 30.12 -13.12
C GLU A 460 23.50 30.20 -13.18
N GLU A 461 24.21 29.36 -12.44
CA GLU A 461 25.68 29.28 -12.48
C GLU A 461 26.17 28.90 -13.89
N LEU A 462 25.55 27.90 -14.51
CA LEU A 462 25.84 27.52 -15.90
C LEU A 462 25.50 28.64 -16.89
N ARG A 463 24.40 29.38 -16.67
CA ARG A 463 24.01 30.53 -17.49
C ARG A 463 25.06 31.63 -17.42
N LEU A 464 25.54 31.94 -16.22
CA LEU A 464 26.57 32.97 -15.98
C LEU A 464 27.92 32.56 -16.58
N GLU A 465 28.31 31.30 -16.45
CA GLU A 465 29.54 30.79 -17.06
C GLU A 465 29.50 30.89 -18.59
N HIS A 466 28.36 30.53 -19.20
CA HIS A 466 28.15 30.72 -20.63
C HIS A 466 28.20 32.20 -21.05
N GLU A 467 27.57 33.08 -20.27
CA GLU A 467 27.61 34.53 -20.50
C GLU A 467 29.04 35.09 -20.40
N MET A 468 29.83 34.62 -19.44
CA MET A 468 31.23 34.99 -19.29
C MET A 468 32.08 34.51 -20.46
N GLU A 469 31.91 33.27 -20.92
CA GLU A 469 32.65 32.74 -22.08
C GLU A 469 32.28 33.51 -23.37
N LEU A 470 31.01 33.87 -23.55
CA LEU A 470 30.58 34.71 -24.68
C LEU A 470 31.22 36.10 -24.63
N LYS A 471 31.25 36.74 -23.45
CA LYS A 471 31.93 38.03 -23.26
C LYS A 471 33.42 37.93 -23.53
N ALA A 472 34.08 36.87 -23.07
CA ALA A 472 35.50 36.64 -23.32
C ALA A 472 35.78 36.41 -24.82
N ARG A 473 34.94 35.63 -25.52
CA ARG A 473 35.02 35.47 -26.98
C ARG A 473 34.84 36.79 -27.72
N LEU A 474 33.85 37.59 -27.33
CA LEU A 474 33.62 38.93 -27.89
C LEU A 474 34.84 39.84 -27.71
N ALA A 475 35.38 39.94 -26.49
CA ALA A 475 36.56 40.75 -26.22
C ALA A 475 37.78 40.32 -27.04
N ARG A 476 38.00 39.00 -27.20
CA ARG A 476 39.08 38.46 -28.06
C ARG A 476 38.92 38.89 -29.52
N VAL A 477 37.68 38.88 -30.04
CA VAL A 477 37.39 39.32 -31.41
C VAL A 477 37.57 40.83 -31.56
N GLU A 478 37.09 41.62 -30.61
CA GLU A 478 37.26 43.08 -30.60
C GLU A 478 38.74 43.48 -30.55
N GLU A 479 39.55 42.82 -29.72
CA GLU A 479 40.99 43.09 -29.61
C GLU A 479 41.72 42.72 -30.91
N SER A 480 41.37 41.58 -31.53
CA SER A 480 41.91 41.20 -32.84
C SER A 480 41.55 42.23 -33.92
N PHE A 481 40.28 42.63 -33.98
CA PHE A 481 39.80 43.62 -34.94
C PHE A 481 40.48 44.98 -34.74
N ASN A 482 40.60 45.45 -33.49
CA ASN A 482 41.30 46.68 -33.17
C ASN A 482 42.79 46.59 -33.54
N GLY A 483 43.44 45.45 -33.28
CA GLY A 483 44.82 45.22 -33.68
C GLY A 483 45.03 45.25 -35.19
N GLU A 484 44.11 44.68 -35.98
CA GLU A 484 44.13 44.79 -37.44
C GLU A 484 43.89 46.22 -37.92
N ARG A 485 42.92 46.92 -37.32
CA ARG A 485 42.65 48.33 -37.60
C ARG A 485 43.87 49.20 -37.33
N GLU A 486 44.56 48.99 -36.21
CA GLU A 486 45.79 49.72 -35.85
C GLU A 486 46.90 49.47 -36.88
N LYS A 487 47.12 48.21 -37.29
CA LYS A 487 48.06 47.86 -38.36
C LYS A 487 47.71 48.55 -39.68
N PHE A 488 46.43 48.64 -40.00
CA PHE A 488 45.95 49.32 -41.20
C PHE A 488 46.22 50.83 -41.12
N ILE A 489 45.96 51.46 -39.97
CA ILE A 489 46.27 52.87 -39.73
C ILE A 489 47.78 53.12 -39.85
N GLN A 490 48.62 52.27 -39.26
CA GLN A 490 50.08 52.38 -39.36
C GLN A 490 50.57 52.24 -40.81
N SER A 491 50.02 51.28 -41.57
CA SER A 491 50.30 51.12 -42.99
C SER A 491 49.88 52.36 -43.79
N GLY A 492 48.69 52.89 -43.52
CA GLY A 492 48.17 54.14 -44.08
C GLY A 492 49.12 55.32 -43.82
N ALA A 493 49.48 55.55 -42.55
CA ALA A 493 50.41 56.61 -42.17
C ALA A 493 51.78 56.47 -42.84
N TRP A 494 52.33 55.24 -42.92
CA TRP A 494 53.60 54.99 -43.62
C TRP A 494 53.51 55.28 -45.12
N THR A 495 52.42 54.86 -45.77
CA THR A 495 52.20 55.17 -47.19
C THR A 495 52.03 56.66 -47.46
N GLU A 496 51.32 57.38 -46.59
CA GLU A 496 51.15 58.83 -46.65
C GLU A 496 52.49 59.57 -46.45
N GLU A 497 53.30 59.16 -45.47
CA GLU A 497 54.67 59.66 -45.25
C GLU A 497 55.53 59.49 -46.51
N LYS A 498 55.47 58.31 -47.13
CA LYS A 498 56.22 57.99 -48.35
C LYS A 498 55.78 58.85 -49.53
N VAL A 499 54.48 59.02 -49.73
CA VAL A 499 53.91 59.91 -50.77
C VAL A 499 54.34 61.36 -50.53
N ARG A 500 54.32 61.82 -49.28
CA ARG A 500 54.75 63.16 -48.92
C ARG A 500 56.24 63.38 -49.22
N GLY A 501 57.09 62.41 -48.88
CA GLY A 501 58.52 62.45 -49.21
C GLY A 501 58.78 62.57 -50.71
N LEU A 502 58.14 61.70 -51.51
CA LEU A 502 58.24 61.76 -52.98
C LEU A 502 57.73 63.08 -53.56
N THR A 503 56.67 63.65 -52.97
CA THR A 503 56.13 64.95 -53.39
C THR A 503 57.12 66.08 -53.10
N GLN A 504 57.77 66.07 -51.93
CA GLN A 504 58.82 67.05 -51.58
C GLN A 504 60.04 66.92 -52.50
N GLU A 505 60.48 65.71 -52.82
CA GLU A 505 61.58 65.48 -53.77
C GLU A 505 61.23 66.04 -55.16
N LEU A 506 60.00 65.82 -55.63
CA LEU A 506 59.51 66.35 -56.89
C LEU A 506 59.43 67.89 -56.87
N GLU A 507 58.94 68.48 -55.78
CA GLU A 507 58.93 69.94 -55.59
C GLU A 507 60.35 70.52 -55.60
N GLN A 508 61.29 69.91 -54.86
CA GLN A 508 62.69 70.34 -54.86
C GLN A 508 63.30 70.28 -56.26
N PHE A 509 63.07 69.18 -56.99
CA PHE A 509 63.51 69.05 -58.38
C PHE A 509 62.93 70.16 -59.27
N HIS A 510 61.62 70.45 -59.16
CA HIS A 510 61.01 71.55 -59.90
C HIS A 510 61.59 72.91 -59.50
N GLN A 511 61.91 73.12 -58.23
CA GLN A 511 62.47 74.37 -57.72
C GLN A 511 63.92 74.59 -58.16
N GLU A 512 64.72 73.52 -58.23
CA GLU A 512 66.07 73.53 -58.81
C GLU A 512 66.03 73.77 -60.31
N GLN A 513 65.11 73.13 -61.03
CA GLN A 513 64.86 73.41 -62.45
C GLN A 513 64.52 74.89 -62.68
N LEU A 514 63.63 75.46 -61.86
CA LEU A 514 63.28 76.88 -61.91
C LEU A 514 64.48 77.78 -61.60
N LYS A 515 65.28 77.47 -60.56
CA LYS A 515 66.50 78.22 -60.25
C LYS A 515 67.49 78.19 -61.41
N SER A 516 67.76 77.01 -61.97
CA SER A 516 68.66 76.87 -63.11
C SER A 516 68.17 77.65 -64.33
N LEU A 517 66.86 77.64 -64.59
CA LEU A 517 66.25 78.40 -65.67
C LEU A 517 66.38 79.91 -65.45
N VAL A 518 66.16 80.39 -64.22
CA VAL A 518 66.35 81.80 -63.84
C VAL A 518 67.81 82.21 -63.98
N GLU A 519 68.76 81.40 -63.49
CA GLU A 519 70.20 81.66 -63.61
C GLU A 519 70.63 81.76 -65.08
N LYS A 520 70.17 80.85 -65.93
CA LYS A 520 70.38 80.94 -67.39
C LYS A 520 69.81 82.23 -67.96
N HIS A 521 68.56 82.57 -67.65
CA HIS A 521 67.96 83.82 -68.11
C HIS A 521 68.71 85.06 -67.62
N THR A 522 69.25 85.05 -66.40
CA THR A 522 70.06 86.17 -65.89
C THR A 522 71.38 86.29 -66.62
N LEU A 523 72.08 85.17 -66.87
CA LEU A 523 73.31 85.15 -67.65
C LEU A 523 73.07 85.63 -69.09
N GLU A 524 72.03 85.12 -69.75
CA GLU A 524 71.63 85.58 -71.09
C GLU A 524 71.32 87.08 -71.10
N LYS A 525 70.64 87.60 -70.07
CA LYS A 525 70.36 89.03 -69.94
C LYS A 525 71.63 89.86 -69.75
N GLU A 526 72.55 89.41 -68.91
CA GLU A 526 73.85 90.08 -68.69
C GLU A 526 74.70 90.06 -69.96
N GLU A 527 74.71 88.95 -70.69
CA GLU A 527 75.40 88.80 -71.97
C GLU A 527 74.82 89.75 -73.03
N LEU A 528 73.48 89.79 -73.16
CA LEU A 528 72.79 90.75 -74.02
C LEU A 528 73.05 92.21 -73.61
N GLN A 529 73.11 92.51 -72.31
CA GLN A 529 73.46 93.85 -71.82
C GLN A 529 74.90 94.22 -72.16
N LYS A 530 75.84 93.28 -72.03
CA LYS A 530 77.24 93.46 -72.41
C LYS A 530 77.37 93.68 -73.91
N GLU A 531 76.69 92.88 -74.73
CA GLU A 531 76.64 93.06 -76.19
C GLU A 531 76.07 94.42 -76.58
N LEU A 532 75.00 94.87 -75.92
CA LEU A 532 74.40 96.19 -76.13
C LEU A 532 75.39 97.32 -75.76
N LEU A 533 76.13 97.16 -74.66
CA LEU A 533 77.10 98.14 -74.17
C LEU A 533 78.35 98.18 -75.05
N GLU A 534 78.82 97.03 -75.52
CA GLU A 534 79.87 96.91 -76.53
C GLU A 534 79.45 97.50 -77.88
N LYS A 535 78.19 97.30 -78.29
CA LYS A 535 77.63 97.92 -79.48
C LYS A 535 77.58 99.45 -79.34
N HIS A 536 77.12 99.97 -78.20
CA HIS A 536 77.12 101.40 -77.90
C HIS A 536 78.55 102.00 -77.89
N GLN A 537 79.53 101.28 -77.33
CA GLN A 537 80.94 101.68 -77.36
C GLN A 537 81.58 101.60 -78.75
N ARG A 538 81.09 100.71 -79.62
CA ARG A 538 81.46 100.66 -81.05
C ARG A 538 80.87 101.85 -81.79
N GLU A 539 79.59 102.14 -81.60
CA GLU A 539 78.91 103.30 -82.19
C GLU A 539 79.57 104.64 -81.75
N LEU A 540 80.03 104.74 -80.50
CA LEU A 540 80.83 105.88 -80.01
C LEU A 540 82.23 106.00 -80.62
N ARG A 541 82.82 104.88 -81.07
CA ARG A 541 84.14 104.83 -81.73
C ARG A 541 84.05 105.05 -83.24
N GLU A 542 82.92 104.70 -83.85
CA GLU A 542 82.64 104.92 -85.27
C GLU A 542 82.04 106.31 -85.56
N GLY A 543 81.66 107.07 -84.52
CA GLY A 543 81.10 108.41 -84.60
C GLY A 543 82.05 109.60 -84.42
N ARG A 544 83.37 109.44 -84.63
CA ARG A 544 84.34 110.57 -84.66
C ARG A 544 85.15 110.61 -85.93
#